data_AF-A0A7C7T330-F1
#
_entry.id   AF-A0A7C7T330-F1
#
_cell.length_a   1.000
_cell.length_b   1.000
_cell.length_c   1.000
_cell.angle_alpha   90.00
_cell.angle_beta   90.00
_cell.angle_gamma   90.00
#
_symmetry.space_group_name_H-M   'P 1'
#
loop_
_entity.id
_entity.type
_entity.pdbx_description
1 polymer ?
#
loop_
_entity_poly.entity_id
_entity_poly.type
_entity_poly.pdbx_seq_one_letter_code
_entity_poly.pdbx_strand_id
1 'polypeptide(L)'
;MYTPTLMYTPTPRCCLPRCKPATAPTQRKQLPMQKHQAIRVRHLLGAMCLLSTAVSTAHSQVSDPTGKPIKVFILSGQSNMVGAGKVDGGSSRWGSQFLDPVVSVYEGVYDQKADYDSMKPVKTLKLEKFGGTEPTPYPSGGVLVTRGFVQVKETGIYEFRPGYGGSMNNTMEVDGKEVHRKEVGKDAVRAETKLEAGKKVPFKITYFTKDANGLGWIVRMDVSGTLSTLVKHKGMYPHLVNDSGQWVARDDVWYKGVVAATGSRWLGVSGGRIGPELGFGHVVGNHYDEPVLILKTSQGNRSLSWDFLPPGSGRFEHGGKIYAGYKESPLSWEKGTDPKPINWYAGKQYDDCFGAAHNVLDNFDKEFPHWKGRGYEIEGFAWWQGDKDRYNEGHAVQYEKNLVHLINTLRREFKAPDAKFVVATLGQTAKDSAEGNEKLILDAQLVVAGNSGRYPEFKGNVATVYTHPLSQGGASNSHYNGNAQTYMDVGLAMGKAMVGLNSP
;
A
#
# COMPACT_ATOMS: atom_id res chain seq x y z
N MET A 1 -17.14 58.03 -15.87
CA MET A 1 -16.02 57.10 -15.64
C MET A 1 -16.59 55.71 -15.53
N TYR A 2 -16.01 54.80 -16.31
CA TYR A 2 -16.51 53.48 -16.64
C TYR A 2 -16.44 52.49 -15.47
N THR A 3 -17.54 51.81 -15.19
CA THR A 3 -17.59 50.50 -14.51
C THR A 3 -18.04 49.47 -15.54
N PRO A 4 -17.20 48.48 -15.92
CA PRO A 4 -17.65 47.38 -16.76
C PRO A 4 -18.07 46.19 -15.89
N THR A 5 -19.35 45.85 -16.03
CA THR A 5 -19.95 44.58 -15.63
C THR A 5 -19.39 43.46 -16.51
N LEU A 6 -18.66 42.51 -15.93
CA LEU A 6 -18.21 41.30 -16.64
C LEU A 6 -19.32 40.24 -16.58
N MET A 7 -20.07 40.13 -17.69
CA MET A 7 -20.94 39.00 -17.97
C MET A 7 -20.08 37.75 -18.22
N TYR A 8 -20.37 36.69 -17.45
CA TYR A 8 -19.79 35.36 -17.65
C TYR A 8 -20.59 34.64 -18.74
N THR A 9 -20.02 34.47 -19.93
CA THR A 9 -20.58 33.61 -20.98
C THR A 9 -20.12 32.16 -20.77
N PRO A 10 -21.00 31.15 -20.85
CA PRO A 10 -20.59 29.75 -20.78
C PRO A 10 -20.04 29.29 -22.14
N THR A 11 -18.81 28.78 -22.14
CA THR A 11 -18.20 28.09 -23.29
C THR A 11 -19.00 26.82 -23.66
N PRO A 12 -19.21 26.53 -24.95
CA PRO A 12 -19.96 25.35 -25.39
C PRO A 12 -19.16 24.06 -25.20
N ARG A 13 -19.83 23.04 -24.67
CA ARG A 13 -19.31 21.67 -24.52
C ARG A 13 -19.04 21.06 -25.89
N CYS A 14 -17.81 20.60 -26.09
CA CYS A 14 -17.42 19.78 -27.23
C CYS A 14 -18.02 18.36 -27.07
N CYS A 15 -18.90 17.98 -27.97
CA CYS A 15 -19.48 16.64 -28.06
C CYS A 15 -18.45 15.66 -28.63
N LEU A 16 -17.91 14.77 -27.80
CA LEU A 16 -17.17 13.58 -28.26
C LEU A 16 -18.17 12.43 -28.52
N PRO A 17 -18.03 11.69 -29.64
CA PRO A 17 -18.93 10.59 -29.97
C PRO A 17 -18.70 9.36 -29.07
N ARG A 18 -19.80 8.74 -28.67
CA ARG A 18 -19.87 7.51 -27.89
C ARG A 18 -19.12 6.36 -28.58
N CYS A 19 -18.10 5.82 -27.94
CA CYS A 19 -17.54 4.51 -28.30
C CYS A 19 -18.53 3.40 -27.91
N LYS A 20 -18.85 2.52 -28.87
CA LYS A 20 -19.62 1.28 -28.65
C LYS A 20 -18.79 0.30 -27.78
N PRO A 21 -19.42 -0.50 -26.91
CA PRO A 21 -18.72 -1.53 -26.16
C PRO A 21 -18.26 -2.67 -27.10
N ALA A 22 -17.00 -3.08 -26.92
CA ALA A 22 -16.40 -4.20 -27.62
C ALA A 22 -17.04 -5.53 -27.21
N THR A 23 -17.29 -6.37 -28.21
CA THR A 23 -17.76 -7.75 -28.10
C THR A 23 -16.75 -8.65 -27.37
N ALA A 24 -17.26 -9.53 -26.52
CA ALA A 24 -16.47 -10.51 -25.76
C ALA A 24 -15.73 -11.49 -26.70
N PRO A 25 -14.49 -11.92 -26.38
CA PRO A 25 -13.82 -12.94 -27.16
C PRO A 25 -14.34 -14.33 -26.82
N THR A 26 -14.64 -15.05 -27.90
CA THR A 26 -15.13 -16.42 -28.01
C THR A 26 -14.22 -17.43 -27.33
N GLN A 27 -14.83 -18.44 -26.70
CA GLN A 27 -14.19 -19.60 -26.08
C GLN A 27 -13.15 -20.27 -27.00
N ARG A 28 -11.90 -20.38 -26.54
CA ARG A 28 -10.90 -21.26 -27.14
C ARG A 28 -11.18 -22.71 -26.72
N LYS A 29 -11.43 -23.57 -27.70
CA LYS A 29 -11.46 -25.03 -27.58
C LYS A 29 -10.12 -25.53 -27.00
N GLN A 30 -10.19 -26.30 -25.91
CA GLN A 30 -9.08 -27.10 -25.39
C GLN A 30 -8.72 -28.22 -26.37
N LEU A 31 -7.45 -28.33 -26.72
CA LEU A 31 -6.85 -29.50 -27.37
C LEU A 31 -6.31 -30.44 -26.27
N PRO A 32 -6.45 -31.77 -26.39
CA PRO A 32 -6.03 -32.70 -25.35
C PRO A 32 -4.51 -32.89 -25.32
N MET A 33 -3.93 -32.85 -24.11
CA MET A 33 -2.54 -33.19 -23.82
C MET A 33 -2.24 -34.66 -24.14
N GLN A 34 -1.25 -34.91 -25.00
CA GLN A 34 -0.65 -36.22 -25.16
C GLN A 34 0.20 -36.58 -23.92
N LYS A 35 -0.05 -37.78 -23.38
CA LYS A 35 0.74 -38.39 -22.31
C LYS A 35 2.09 -38.84 -22.86
N HIS A 36 3.19 -38.31 -22.35
CA HIS A 36 4.51 -38.90 -22.56
C HIS A 36 4.85 -39.87 -21.42
N GLN A 37 5.16 -41.09 -21.83
CA GLN A 37 5.59 -42.20 -20.99
C GLN A 37 6.98 -41.92 -20.41
N ALA A 38 7.13 -42.11 -19.10
CA ALA A 38 8.40 -42.05 -18.41
C ALA A 38 9.22 -43.32 -18.69
N ILE A 39 10.36 -43.16 -19.36
CA ILE A 39 11.37 -44.20 -19.51
C ILE A 39 12.19 -44.27 -18.21
N ARG A 40 12.18 -45.44 -17.57
CA ARG A 40 13.08 -45.78 -16.46
C ARG A 40 14.45 -46.16 -17.03
N VAL A 41 15.51 -45.52 -16.56
CA VAL A 41 16.89 -46.02 -16.72
C VAL A 41 17.50 -46.15 -15.32
N ARG A 42 17.96 -47.37 -15.02
CA ARG A 42 18.74 -47.74 -13.84
C ARG A 42 20.24 -47.65 -14.15
N HIS A 43 21.05 -47.63 -13.08
CA HIS A 43 22.51 -47.71 -12.99
C HIS A 43 23.21 -46.33 -12.99
N LEU A 44 24.21 -46.04 -12.15
CA LEU A 44 25.10 -46.85 -11.31
C LEU A 44 25.70 -45.92 -10.22
N LEU A 45 25.93 -46.45 -9.01
CA LEU A 45 26.64 -45.77 -7.94
C LEU A 45 28.07 -45.42 -8.36
N GLY A 46 28.49 -44.19 -8.08
CA GLY A 46 29.89 -43.75 -8.08
C GLY A 46 30.08 -42.72 -6.97
N ALA A 47 30.55 -43.18 -5.82
CA ALA A 47 30.87 -42.32 -4.67
C ALA A 47 32.17 -41.55 -4.95
N MET A 48 32.12 -40.22 -4.85
CA MET A 48 33.31 -39.39 -4.69
C MET A 48 33.02 -38.34 -3.62
N CYS A 49 33.55 -38.59 -2.42
CA CYS A 49 33.62 -37.64 -1.32
C CYS A 49 34.53 -36.48 -1.73
N LEU A 50 33.96 -35.28 -1.83
CA LEU A 50 34.70 -34.03 -1.70
C LEU A 50 34.01 -33.22 -0.61
N LEU A 51 34.71 -33.10 0.52
CA LEU A 51 34.36 -32.18 1.60
C LEU A 51 34.49 -30.75 1.10
N SER A 52 33.35 -30.09 0.87
CA SER A 52 33.26 -28.64 0.86
C SER A 52 32.26 -28.22 1.94
N THR A 53 32.77 -27.74 3.06
CA THR A 53 31.98 -27.08 4.11
C THR A 53 31.46 -25.76 3.58
N ALA A 54 30.35 -25.81 2.84
CA ALA A 54 29.50 -24.66 2.60
C ALA A 54 28.51 -24.58 3.76
N VAL A 55 28.74 -23.67 4.69
CA VAL A 55 27.70 -23.23 5.64
C VAL A 55 26.70 -22.41 4.82
N SER A 56 25.77 -23.11 4.16
CA SER A 56 24.55 -22.51 3.66
C SER A 56 23.64 -22.27 4.86
N THR A 57 23.55 -21.03 5.32
CA THR A 57 22.42 -20.59 6.15
C THR A 57 21.16 -20.55 5.29
N ALA A 58 20.65 -21.74 4.96
CA ALA A 58 19.26 -21.89 4.57
C ALA A 58 18.44 -21.60 5.82
N HIS A 59 17.88 -20.40 5.92
CA HIS A 59 16.81 -20.11 6.88
C HIS A 59 15.57 -20.89 6.44
N SER A 60 15.57 -22.20 6.69
CA SER A 60 14.35 -22.94 6.87
C SER A 60 13.78 -22.43 8.19
N GLN A 61 12.85 -21.47 8.14
CA GLN A 61 11.99 -21.19 9.27
C GLN A 61 11.13 -22.45 9.48
N VAL A 62 11.66 -23.37 10.27
CA VAL A 62 10.88 -24.41 10.92
C VAL A 62 9.88 -23.66 11.79
N SER A 63 8.60 -23.73 11.44
CA SER A 63 7.55 -23.20 12.29
C SER A 63 7.65 -23.92 13.63
N ASP A 64 7.90 -23.16 14.69
CA ASP A 64 7.85 -23.67 16.05
C ASP A 64 6.39 -23.62 16.52
N PRO A 65 5.68 -24.76 16.57
CA PRO A 65 4.28 -24.80 17.03
C PRO A 65 4.16 -24.54 18.54
N THR A 66 5.27 -24.34 19.26
CA THR A 66 5.29 -24.03 20.70
C THR A 66 5.39 -22.53 21.00
N GLY A 67 5.50 -21.68 19.97
CA GLY A 67 5.56 -20.22 20.14
C GLY A 67 4.24 -19.64 20.64
N LYS A 68 4.32 -18.57 21.45
CA LYS A 68 3.16 -17.82 21.95
C LYS A 68 2.20 -17.39 20.81
N PRO A 69 0.90 -17.19 21.09
CA PRO A 69 -0.06 -16.71 20.09
C PRO A 69 0.37 -15.40 19.43
N ILE A 70 -0.03 -15.23 18.17
CA ILE A 70 0.25 -14.00 17.41
C ILE A 70 -0.66 -12.89 17.88
N LYS A 71 -0.11 -11.69 18.14
CA LYS A 71 -0.88 -10.50 18.52
C LYS A 71 -1.51 -9.87 17.29
N VAL A 72 -2.83 -9.80 17.23
CA VAL A 72 -3.58 -9.28 16.08
C VAL A 72 -4.13 -7.90 16.37
N PHE A 73 -3.85 -6.96 15.48
CA PHE A 73 -4.49 -5.65 15.45
C PHE A 73 -5.33 -5.50 14.19
N ILE A 74 -6.61 -5.18 14.35
CA ILE A 74 -7.52 -4.95 13.23
C ILE A 74 -7.61 -3.45 12.93
N LEU A 75 -7.08 -3.04 11.78
CA LEU A 75 -7.07 -1.66 11.31
C LEU A 75 -8.21 -1.44 10.32
N SER A 76 -9.20 -0.62 10.69
CA SER A 76 -10.40 -0.41 9.90
C SER A 76 -10.79 1.08 9.79
N GLY A 77 -11.68 1.37 8.85
CA GLY A 77 -12.11 2.74 8.55
C GLY A 77 -12.21 3.01 7.06
N GLN A 78 -12.19 4.29 6.69
CA GLN A 78 -12.33 4.71 5.29
C GLN A 78 -10.99 4.88 4.57
N SER A 79 -10.96 5.70 3.50
CA SER A 79 -9.80 5.87 2.62
C SER A 79 -8.53 6.37 3.32
N ASN A 80 -8.64 7.08 4.45
CA ASN A 80 -7.47 7.43 5.26
C ASN A 80 -6.79 6.17 5.82
N MET A 81 -7.58 5.21 6.32
CA MET A 81 -7.05 3.93 6.77
C MET A 81 -6.50 3.09 5.62
N VAL A 82 -7.15 3.12 4.44
CA VAL A 82 -6.64 2.45 3.22
C VAL A 82 -5.21 2.92 2.93
N GLY A 83 -4.98 4.23 3.02
CA GLY A 83 -3.67 4.85 2.86
C GLY A 83 -3.48 5.47 1.48
N ALA A 84 -2.99 6.72 1.47
CA ALA A 84 -2.64 7.42 0.25
C ALA A 84 -1.31 8.18 0.33
N GLY A 85 -0.54 7.99 1.40
CA GLY A 85 0.77 8.61 1.56
C GLY A 85 1.70 8.14 0.47
N LYS A 86 2.17 9.05 -0.38
CA LYS A 86 3.00 8.70 -1.54
C LYS A 86 4.38 8.25 -1.08
N VAL A 87 4.80 7.06 -1.53
CA VAL A 87 6.15 6.57 -1.21
C VAL A 87 7.21 7.41 -1.91
N ASP A 88 6.99 7.73 -3.17
CA ASP A 88 7.91 8.50 -4.00
C ASP A 88 7.15 9.50 -4.87
N GLY A 89 7.88 10.26 -5.70
CA GLY A 89 7.33 11.30 -6.56
C GLY A 89 6.52 10.82 -7.75
N GLY A 90 6.34 9.50 -7.88
CA GLY A 90 5.76 8.89 -9.06
C GLY A 90 6.85 8.20 -9.89
N SER A 91 6.49 7.01 -10.33
CA SER A 91 7.29 6.19 -11.24
C SER A 91 6.70 6.28 -12.64
N SER A 92 7.53 6.55 -13.64
CA SER A 92 7.15 6.49 -15.04
C SER A 92 7.96 5.42 -15.75
N ARG A 93 7.32 4.71 -16.70
CA ARG A 93 8.04 3.83 -17.60
C ARG A 93 9.04 4.67 -18.40
N TRP A 94 10.15 4.06 -18.77
CA TRP A 94 11.07 4.66 -19.72
C TRP A 94 10.38 5.01 -21.02
N GLY A 95 10.87 6.06 -21.67
CA GLY A 95 10.32 6.61 -22.89
C GLY A 95 11.25 7.66 -23.47
N SER A 96 10.71 8.82 -23.85
CA SER A 96 11.44 9.86 -24.59
C SER A 96 12.61 10.50 -23.86
N GLN A 97 12.77 10.26 -22.56
CA GLN A 97 13.97 10.68 -21.82
C GLN A 97 15.21 9.84 -22.16
N PHE A 98 15.06 8.67 -22.78
CA PHE A 98 16.18 7.84 -23.23
C PHE A 98 16.42 8.06 -24.72
N LEU A 99 17.64 8.48 -25.05
CA LEU A 99 18.05 8.95 -26.36
C LEU A 99 19.12 8.04 -26.95
N ASP A 100 19.00 7.80 -28.24
CA ASP A 100 19.93 7.03 -29.07
C ASP A 100 20.36 5.67 -28.46
N PRO A 101 19.42 4.86 -27.92
CA PRO A 101 19.80 3.61 -27.28
C PRO A 101 20.27 2.57 -28.31
N VAL A 102 21.40 1.94 -28.02
CA VAL A 102 22.01 0.87 -28.84
C VAL A 102 22.30 -0.32 -27.94
N VAL A 103 21.82 -1.50 -28.32
CA VAL A 103 22.19 -2.76 -27.67
C VAL A 103 23.30 -3.45 -28.46
N SER A 104 24.32 -3.91 -27.74
CA SER A 104 25.47 -4.65 -28.26
C SER A 104 25.47 -6.07 -27.70
N VAL A 105 25.79 -7.04 -28.54
CA VAL A 105 25.90 -8.47 -28.19
C VAL A 105 27.37 -8.83 -28.12
N TYR A 106 27.77 -9.51 -27.05
CA TYR A 106 29.12 -10.04 -26.85
C TYR A 106 29.05 -11.56 -26.70
N GLU A 107 30.03 -12.27 -27.24
CA GLU A 107 30.05 -13.73 -27.18
C GLU A 107 30.18 -14.25 -25.73
N GLY A 108 29.58 -15.42 -25.47
CA GLY A 108 29.67 -16.11 -24.18
C GLY A 108 28.54 -15.81 -23.21
N VAL A 109 28.81 -16.03 -21.93
CA VAL A 109 27.91 -15.76 -20.80
C VAL A 109 28.47 -14.59 -19.99
N TYR A 110 27.64 -13.99 -19.12
CA TYR A 110 28.06 -12.85 -18.31
C TYR A 110 29.29 -13.20 -17.47
N ASP A 111 30.32 -12.36 -17.55
CA ASP A 111 31.52 -12.41 -16.73
C ASP A 111 31.72 -11.05 -16.07
N GLN A 112 31.74 -11.05 -14.73
CA GLN A 112 31.91 -9.84 -13.93
C GLN A 112 33.27 -9.16 -14.15
N LYS A 113 34.30 -9.90 -14.60
CA LYS A 113 35.65 -9.38 -14.84
C LYS A 113 35.84 -8.84 -16.26
N ALA A 114 34.88 -9.08 -17.16
CA ALA A 114 34.99 -8.66 -18.55
C ALA A 114 34.78 -7.14 -18.68
N ASP A 115 35.67 -6.49 -19.41
CA ASP A 115 35.50 -5.11 -19.84
C ASP A 115 34.82 -5.07 -21.21
N TYR A 116 33.48 -5.09 -21.20
CA TYR A 116 32.67 -5.01 -22.40
C TYR A 116 32.81 -3.69 -23.17
N ASP A 117 33.38 -2.63 -22.56
CA ASP A 117 33.64 -1.36 -23.27
C ASP A 117 34.89 -1.48 -24.16
N SER A 118 35.86 -2.31 -23.80
CA SER A 118 37.07 -2.61 -24.59
C SER A 118 36.89 -3.75 -25.61
N MET A 119 35.82 -4.53 -25.51
CA MET A 119 35.56 -5.68 -26.39
C MET A 119 34.84 -5.28 -27.69
N LYS A 120 35.09 -6.02 -28.77
CA LYS A 120 34.34 -5.88 -30.03
C LYS A 120 33.02 -6.67 -29.98
N PRO A 121 31.85 -6.02 -30.18
CA PRO A 121 30.58 -6.73 -30.20
C PRO A 121 30.41 -7.57 -31.48
N VAL A 122 29.74 -8.72 -31.37
CA VAL A 122 29.39 -9.57 -32.52
C VAL A 122 28.21 -8.99 -33.31
N LYS A 123 27.35 -8.24 -32.63
CA LYS A 123 26.18 -7.58 -33.23
C LYS A 123 25.85 -6.31 -32.46
N THR A 124 25.43 -5.28 -33.18
CA THR A 124 24.84 -4.08 -32.61
C THR A 124 23.47 -3.83 -33.22
N LEU A 125 22.56 -3.28 -32.44
CA LEU A 125 21.22 -2.90 -32.88
C LEU A 125 20.85 -1.56 -32.27
N LYS A 126 20.55 -0.58 -33.13
CA LYS A 126 19.90 0.67 -32.72
C LYS A 126 18.45 0.36 -32.34
N LEU A 127 18.04 0.85 -31.17
CA LEU A 127 16.71 0.61 -30.61
C LEU A 127 15.81 1.80 -30.92
N GLU A 128 14.94 1.66 -31.92
CA GLU A 128 13.98 2.69 -32.32
C GLU A 128 12.95 3.00 -31.21
N LYS A 129 12.61 1.99 -30.39
CA LYS A 129 11.75 2.13 -29.22
C LYS A 129 12.45 1.58 -27.98
N PHE A 130 12.60 2.40 -26.95
CA PHE A 130 13.15 2.01 -25.65
C PHE A 130 12.17 2.41 -24.54
N GLY A 131 11.79 1.44 -23.71
CA GLY A 131 10.68 1.58 -22.75
C GLY A 131 9.30 1.42 -23.37
N GLY A 132 8.29 2.04 -22.74
CA GLY A 132 6.88 1.98 -23.18
C GLY A 132 6.19 0.63 -22.97
N THR A 133 5.24 0.31 -23.85
CA THR A 133 4.51 -0.98 -23.88
C THR A 133 5.05 -1.95 -24.93
N GLU A 134 5.74 -1.43 -25.95
CA GLU A 134 6.23 -2.17 -27.11
C GLU A 134 7.68 -1.74 -27.44
N PRO A 135 8.67 -2.08 -26.59
CA PRO A 135 10.07 -1.77 -26.88
C PRO A 135 10.57 -2.59 -28.07
N THR A 136 11.61 -2.11 -28.75
CA THR A 136 12.30 -2.88 -29.79
C THR A 136 12.84 -4.19 -29.18
N PRO A 137 12.51 -5.36 -29.75
CA PRO A 137 13.02 -6.64 -29.26
C PRO A 137 14.55 -6.71 -29.35
N TYR A 138 15.17 -7.28 -28.32
CA TYR A 138 16.62 -7.44 -28.29
C TYR A 138 17.05 -8.62 -29.18
N PRO A 139 18.24 -8.56 -29.79
CA PRO A 139 18.81 -9.72 -30.46
C PRO A 139 19.07 -10.84 -29.45
N SER A 140 18.98 -12.09 -29.91
CA SER A 140 19.31 -13.26 -29.10
C SER A 140 20.82 -13.51 -29.03
N GLY A 141 21.22 -14.27 -28.01
CA GLY A 141 22.58 -14.77 -27.83
C GLY A 141 23.47 -13.84 -27.02
N GLY A 142 24.53 -14.41 -26.45
CA GLY A 142 25.60 -13.66 -25.81
C GLY A 142 25.21 -12.88 -24.55
N VAL A 143 26.09 -11.96 -24.17
CA VAL A 143 25.88 -10.93 -23.16
C VAL A 143 25.39 -9.66 -23.85
N LEU A 144 24.31 -9.09 -23.33
CA LEU A 144 23.69 -7.89 -23.88
C LEU A 144 24.11 -6.68 -23.05
N VAL A 145 24.63 -5.65 -23.72
CA VAL A 145 24.95 -4.36 -23.10
C VAL A 145 24.26 -3.24 -23.88
N THR A 146 23.41 -2.48 -23.19
CA THR A 146 22.69 -1.35 -23.79
C THR A 146 23.29 -0.05 -23.35
N ARG A 147 23.61 0.83 -24.30
CA ARG A 147 24.18 2.16 -24.06
C ARG A 147 23.33 3.23 -24.73
N GLY A 148 23.40 4.45 -24.23
CA GLY A 148 22.73 5.61 -24.81
C GLY A 148 22.84 6.81 -23.88
N PHE A 149 21.92 7.75 -24.01
CA PHE A 149 21.84 8.92 -23.13
C PHE A 149 20.50 8.99 -22.42
N VAL A 150 20.48 9.51 -21.20
CA VAL A 150 19.27 9.96 -20.52
C VAL A 150 19.27 11.49 -20.46
N GLN A 151 18.12 12.09 -20.73
CA GLN A 151 17.89 13.53 -20.66
C GLN A 151 16.53 13.78 -20.00
N VAL A 152 16.55 14.25 -18.75
CA VAL A 152 15.33 14.56 -17.99
C VAL A 152 14.83 15.98 -18.31
N LYS A 153 13.52 16.20 -18.14
CA LYS A 153 12.90 17.52 -18.34
C LYS A 153 13.01 18.43 -17.12
N GLU A 154 13.15 17.84 -15.94
CA GLU A 154 13.19 18.55 -14.66
C GLU A 154 14.48 18.21 -13.94
N THR A 155 15.08 19.20 -13.27
CA THR A 155 16.24 18.95 -12.41
C THR A 155 15.76 18.29 -11.12
N GLY A 156 16.44 17.24 -10.68
CA GLY A 156 16.04 16.52 -9.47
C GLY A 156 16.89 15.30 -9.16
N ILE A 157 16.45 14.55 -8.16
CA ILE A 157 17.06 13.28 -7.73
C ILE A 157 16.21 12.12 -8.26
N TYR A 158 16.87 11.21 -8.96
CA TYR A 158 16.23 10.11 -9.66
C TYR A 158 16.78 8.75 -9.23
N GLU A 159 15.89 7.77 -9.16
CA GLU A 159 16.22 6.35 -9.04
C GLU A 159 15.83 5.62 -10.35
N PHE A 160 16.70 4.75 -10.84
CA PHE A 160 16.45 3.93 -12.02
C PHE A 160 16.11 2.49 -11.64
N ARG A 161 15.09 1.94 -12.28
CA ARG A 161 14.64 0.54 -12.10
C ARG A 161 14.68 -0.17 -13.47
N PRO A 162 15.87 -0.57 -13.95
CA PRO A 162 16.04 -1.25 -15.23
C PRO A 162 15.44 -2.67 -15.21
N GLY A 163 14.75 -3.00 -16.29
CA GLY A 163 14.19 -4.32 -16.55
C GLY A 163 12.81 -4.60 -15.93
N TYR A 164 12.18 -5.68 -16.40
CA TYR A 164 10.94 -6.27 -15.90
C TYR A 164 11.07 -7.80 -15.92
N GLY A 165 10.74 -8.46 -14.81
CA GLY A 165 10.93 -9.90 -14.67
C GLY A 165 12.41 -10.28 -14.69
N GLY A 166 12.80 -11.28 -15.51
CA GLY A 166 14.18 -11.78 -15.59
C GLY A 166 15.21 -10.73 -16.03
N SER A 167 14.81 -9.73 -16.84
CA SER A 167 15.72 -8.67 -17.29
C SER A 167 16.15 -7.72 -16.18
N MET A 168 15.50 -7.77 -15.01
CA MET A 168 15.93 -7.00 -13.85
C MET A 168 17.29 -7.44 -13.31
N ASN A 169 17.75 -8.65 -13.67
CA ASN A 169 19.10 -9.13 -13.34
C ASN A 169 20.13 -8.43 -14.24
N ASN A 170 20.56 -7.25 -13.83
CA ASN A 170 21.48 -6.38 -14.54
C ASN A 170 22.18 -5.43 -13.55
N THR A 171 23.24 -4.78 -14.03
CA THR A 171 23.72 -3.51 -13.48
C THR A 171 23.41 -2.39 -14.45
N MET A 172 23.04 -1.22 -13.93
CA MET A 172 22.89 0.01 -14.68
C MET A 172 23.80 1.08 -14.11
N GLU A 173 24.54 1.72 -15.00
CA GLU A 173 25.36 2.89 -14.73
C GLU A 173 24.76 4.13 -15.39
N VAL A 174 24.82 5.27 -14.71
CA VAL A 174 24.49 6.59 -15.24
C VAL A 174 25.65 7.52 -14.90
N ASP A 175 26.21 8.19 -15.91
CA ASP A 175 27.43 8.99 -15.77
C ASP A 175 28.62 8.21 -15.19
N GLY A 176 28.73 6.93 -15.57
CA GLY A 176 29.77 6.01 -15.07
C GLY A 176 29.60 5.58 -13.61
N LYS A 177 28.51 5.96 -12.95
CA LYS A 177 28.19 5.54 -11.58
C LYS A 177 27.12 4.46 -11.58
N GLU A 178 27.36 3.37 -10.88
CA GLU A 178 26.35 2.32 -10.68
C GLU A 178 25.15 2.87 -9.90
N VAL A 179 23.96 2.84 -10.52
CA VAL A 179 22.70 3.31 -9.93
C VAL A 179 21.71 2.18 -9.66
N HIS A 180 21.94 1.00 -10.21
CA HIS A 180 21.18 -0.21 -9.91
C HIS A 180 22.08 -1.42 -10.10
N ARG A 181 21.98 -2.38 -9.19
CA ARG A 181 22.50 -3.73 -9.36
C ARG A 181 21.52 -4.73 -8.79
N LYS A 182 21.22 -5.78 -9.55
CA LYS A 182 20.48 -6.92 -9.04
C LYS A 182 21.10 -8.20 -9.57
N GLU A 183 21.70 -8.97 -8.68
CA GLU A 183 22.21 -10.30 -9.00
C GLU A 183 21.06 -11.32 -9.08
N VAL A 184 21.31 -12.44 -9.74
CA VAL A 184 20.33 -13.54 -9.83
C VAL A 184 20.06 -14.07 -8.42
N GLY A 185 18.78 -14.14 -8.04
CA GLY A 185 18.36 -14.60 -6.71
C GLY A 185 18.63 -13.61 -5.56
N LYS A 186 19.07 -12.38 -5.87
CA LYS A 186 19.24 -11.30 -4.88
C LYS A 186 18.23 -10.18 -5.12
N ASP A 187 18.05 -9.38 -4.08
CA ASP A 187 17.30 -8.13 -4.16
C ASP A 187 18.10 -7.06 -4.91
N ALA A 188 17.39 -6.09 -5.47
CA ALA A 188 18.02 -4.95 -6.13
C ALA A 188 18.59 -3.98 -5.10
N VAL A 189 19.82 -3.54 -5.31
CA VAL A 189 20.42 -2.40 -4.64
C VAL A 189 20.41 -1.22 -5.60
N ARG A 190 19.89 -0.07 -5.16
CA ARG A 190 19.78 1.12 -6.00
C ARG A 190 20.39 2.33 -5.33
N ALA A 191 21.09 3.12 -6.13
CA ALA A 191 21.62 4.42 -5.72
C ALA A 191 20.90 5.53 -6.48
N GLU A 192 20.72 6.65 -5.80
CA GLU A 192 20.09 7.84 -6.37
C GLU A 192 21.12 8.63 -7.17
N THR A 193 20.67 9.27 -8.25
CA THR A 193 21.51 10.13 -9.07
C THR A 193 20.83 11.46 -9.34
N LYS A 194 21.60 12.54 -9.27
CA LYS A 194 21.13 13.89 -9.56
C LYS A 194 21.26 14.16 -11.05
N LEU A 195 20.18 14.58 -11.68
CA LEU A 195 20.16 14.94 -13.10
C LEU A 195 19.69 16.38 -13.28
N GLU A 196 20.28 17.07 -14.26
CA GLU A 196 19.96 18.44 -14.63
C GLU A 196 19.02 18.45 -15.84
N ALA A 197 18.00 19.29 -15.80
CA ALA A 197 17.05 19.46 -16.89
C ALA A 197 17.77 19.76 -18.22
N GLY A 198 17.44 19.01 -19.27
CA GLY A 198 17.99 19.21 -20.60
C GLY A 198 19.45 18.76 -20.78
N LYS A 199 20.13 18.27 -19.74
CA LYS A 199 21.48 17.71 -19.89
C LYS A 199 21.42 16.27 -20.37
N LYS A 200 22.18 15.94 -21.41
CA LYS A 200 22.39 14.56 -21.86
C LYS A 200 23.44 13.91 -20.98
N VAL A 201 23.10 12.77 -20.38
CA VAL A 201 23.99 12.00 -19.49
C VAL A 201 24.08 10.57 -20.01
N PRO A 202 25.29 9.99 -20.18
CA PRO A 202 25.41 8.63 -20.70
C PRO A 202 24.86 7.61 -19.70
N PHE A 203 24.25 6.54 -20.21
CA PHE A 203 23.90 5.37 -19.42
C PHE A 203 24.42 4.08 -20.07
N LYS A 204 24.64 3.06 -19.23
CA LYS A 204 25.01 1.70 -19.65
C LYS A 204 24.21 0.70 -18.82
N ILE A 205 23.69 -0.35 -19.44
CA ILE A 205 23.04 -1.47 -18.76
C ILE A 205 23.70 -2.75 -19.23
N THR A 206 24.24 -3.53 -18.30
CA THR A 206 24.85 -4.84 -18.57
C THR A 206 23.95 -5.91 -17.99
N TYR A 207 23.34 -6.73 -18.85
CA TYR A 207 22.40 -7.76 -18.44
C TYR A 207 23.14 -9.05 -18.09
N PHE A 208 22.76 -9.67 -16.97
CA PHE A 208 23.39 -10.89 -16.47
C PHE A 208 22.74 -12.16 -17.03
N THR A 209 21.61 -12.01 -17.72
CA THR A 209 20.80 -13.13 -18.20
C THR A 209 20.29 -12.87 -19.62
N LYS A 210 19.86 -13.95 -20.29
CA LYS A 210 19.26 -13.92 -21.63
C LYS A 210 17.89 -13.23 -21.70
N ASP A 211 17.29 -12.89 -20.56
CA ASP A 211 15.96 -12.28 -20.50
C ASP A 211 15.97 -10.77 -20.79
N ALA A 212 17.15 -10.22 -21.10
CA ALA A 212 17.41 -8.79 -21.36
C ALA A 212 16.38 -8.14 -22.29
N ASN A 213 15.92 -6.95 -21.90
CA ASN A 213 14.99 -6.14 -22.69
C ASN A 213 15.13 -4.66 -22.34
N GLY A 214 14.67 -3.78 -23.22
CA GLY A 214 14.74 -2.33 -23.04
C GLY A 214 13.61 -1.74 -22.19
N LEU A 215 13.09 -2.46 -21.19
CA LEU A 215 12.08 -1.93 -20.28
C LEU A 215 12.73 -1.40 -19.00
N GLY A 216 12.07 -0.46 -18.35
CA GLY A 216 12.47 0.02 -17.04
C GLY A 216 11.62 1.20 -16.60
N TRP A 217 11.90 1.68 -15.38
CA TRP A 217 11.24 2.84 -14.80
C TRP A 217 12.25 3.86 -14.29
N ILE A 218 11.86 5.13 -14.35
CA ILE A 218 12.54 6.24 -13.69
C ILE A 218 11.61 6.79 -12.61
N VAL A 219 12.16 7.13 -11.45
CA VAL A 219 11.38 7.54 -10.28
C VAL A 219 11.96 8.83 -9.72
N ARG A 220 11.10 9.81 -9.41
CA ARG A 220 11.50 11.06 -8.76
C ARG A 220 11.55 10.86 -7.24
N MET A 221 12.70 11.09 -6.62
CA MET A 221 12.94 10.74 -5.21
C MET A 221 12.78 11.91 -4.23
N ASP A 222 12.90 13.14 -4.70
CA ASP A 222 12.94 14.37 -3.89
C ASP A 222 11.65 15.23 -3.97
N VAL A 223 10.48 14.60 -4.14
CA VAL A 223 9.18 15.30 -4.05
C VAL A 223 8.84 15.58 -2.59
N SER A 224 8.56 16.85 -2.28
CA SER A 224 8.13 17.24 -0.93
C SER A 224 6.90 16.45 -0.47
N GLY A 225 6.93 15.96 0.76
CA GLY A 225 5.85 15.18 1.37
C GLY A 225 5.80 13.71 0.97
N THR A 226 6.70 13.21 0.11
CA THR A 226 6.81 11.75 -0.15
C THR A 226 7.70 11.08 0.88
N LEU A 227 7.44 9.79 1.14
CA LEU A 227 8.20 9.01 2.13
C LEU A 227 9.69 8.95 1.80
N SER A 228 10.05 8.81 0.52
CA SER A 228 11.43 8.84 0.03
C SER A 228 12.16 10.10 0.49
N THR A 229 11.54 11.27 0.31
CA THR A 229 12.13 12.56 0.71
C THR A 229 12.27 12.66 2.22
N LEU A 230 11.24 12.26 2.97
CA LEU A 230 11.25 12.32 4.43
C LEU A 230 12.36 11.43 5.00
N VAL A 231 12.51 10.22 4.48
CA VAL A 231 13.45 9.23 5.00
C VAL A 231 14.87 9.49 4.51
N LYS A 232 15.06 9.51 3.19
CA LYS A 232 16.40 9.53 2.58
C LYS A 232 17.04 10.91 2.53
N HIS A 233 16.24 11.99 2.58
CA HIS A 233 16.75 13.36 2.46
C HIS A 233 16.56 14.22 3.72
N LYS A 234 15.62 13.86 4.60
CA LYS A 234 15.38 14.58 5.86
C LYS A 234 15.73 13.76 7.12
N GLY A 235 16.15 12.51 6.98
CA GLY A 235 16.54 11.65 8.10
C GLY A 235 15.38 11.25 9.02
N MET A 236 14.13 11.40 8.58
CA MET A 236 12.96 10.99 9.36
C MET A 236 12.75 9.48 9.24
N TYR A 237 12.23 8.84 10.28
CA TYR A 237 11.94 7.39 10.28
C TYR A 237 13.14 6.52 9.81
N PRO A 238 14.34 6.69 10.40
CA PRO A 238 15.56 6.05 9.90
C PRO A 238 15.48 4.52 9.92
N HIS A 239 14.63 3.94 10.78
CA HIS A 239 14.37 2.50 10.86
C HIS A 239 13.72 1.89 9.59
N LEU A 240 13.30 2.70 8.61
CA LEU A 240 12.72 2.21 7.37
C LEU A 240 13.76 1.85 6.31
N VAL A 241 15.03 2.21 6.50
CA VAL A 241 16.13 1.90 5.58
C VAL A 241 17.31 1.27 6.31
N ASN A 242 18.08 0.45 5.60
CA ASN A 242 19.38 -0.02 6.08
C ASN A 242 20.50 1.01 5.82
N ASP A 243 21.72 0.69 6.25
CA ASP A 243 22.91 1.53 6.06
C ASP A 243 23.23 1.81 4.58
N SER A 244 22.77 0.96 3.67
CA SER A 244 22.87 1.14 2.21
C SER A 244 21.71 1.96 1.62
N GLY A 245 20.85 2.55 2.44
CA GLY A 245 19.70 3.37 2.03
C GLY A 245 18.58 2.59 1.34
N GLN A 246 18.57 1.25 1.44
CA GLN A 246 17.52 0.40 0.87
C GLN A 246 16.39 0.21 1.88
N TRP A 247 15.15 0.20 1.39
CA TRP A 247 13.98 -0.07 2.23
C TRP A 247 14.11 -1.43 2.90
N VAL A 248 13.86 -1.48 4.21
CA VAL A 248 13.79 -2.73 4.98
C VAL A 248 12.36 -3.01 5.40
N ALA A 249 12.01 -4.29 5.46
CA ALA A 249 10.79 -4.76 6.09
C ALA A 249 11.13 -5.37 7.45
N ARG A 250 10.17 -5.29 8.37
CA ARG A 250 10.21 -5.99 9.64
C ARG A 250 10.01 -7.49 9.45
N ASP A 251 10.71 -8.31 10.21
CA ASP A 251 10.60 -9.78 10.19
C ASP A 251 9.75 -10.35 11.34
N ASP A 252 9.12 -9.48 12.13
CA ASP A 252 8.26 -9.81 13.27
C ASP A 252 6.85 -9.23 13.16
N VAL A 253 6.60 -8.31 12.23
CA VAL A 253 5.27 -7.72 11.98
C VAL A 253 4.81 -8.05 10.57
N TRP A 254 3.72 -8.82 10.46
CA TRP A 254 3.10 -9.17 9.20
C TRP A 254 1.93 -8.24 8.88
N TYR A 255 1.87 -7.73 7.64
CA TYR A 255 0.74 -6.99 7.10
C TYR A 255 -0.14 -7.91 6.26
N LYS A 256 -1.45 -7.93 6.58
CA LYS A 256 -2.50 -8.52 5.74
C LYS A 256 -3.58 -7.48 5.45
N GLY A 257 -3.65 -7.03 4.20
CA GLY A 257 -4.73 -6.17 3.72
C GLY A 257 -5.81 -6.97 3.01
N VAL A 258 -7.08 -6.70 3.32
CA VAL A 258 -8.26 -7.27 2.66
C VAL A 258 -9.27 -6.19 2.29
N VAL A 259 -10.18 -6.50 1.35
CA VAL A 259 -11.14 -5.57 0.72
C VAL A 259 -10.47 -4.49 -0.14
N ALA A 260 -9.62 -3.66 0.46
CA ALA A 260 -8.75 -2.70 -0.22
C ALA A 260 -7.32 -2.77 0.33
N ALA A 261 -6.40 -2.06 -0.31
CA ALA A 261 -4.97 -2.10 0.02
C ALA A 261 -4.44 -3.54 0.18
N THR A 262 -4.89 -4.45 -0.70
CA THR A 262 -4.65 -5.88 -0.53
C THR A 262 -3.16 -6.23 -0.55
N GLY A 263 -2.78 -7.21 0.25
CA GLY A 263 -1.40 -7.66 0.35
C GLY A 263 -1.22 -8.63 1.51
N SER A 264 -0.17 -9.45 1.44
CA SER A 264 0.27 -10.32 2.53
C SER A 264 1.78 -10.37 2.50
N ARG A 265 2.43 -9.70 3.45
CA ARG A 265 3.89 -9.56 3.51
C ARG A 265 4.33 -9.07 4.88
N TRP A 266 5.61 -9.29 5.18
CA TRP A 266 6.35 -8.52 6.18
C TRP A 266 6.14 -7.00 6.02
N LEU A 267 5.91 -6.31 7.13
CA LEU A 267 5.59 -4.88 7.14
C LEU A 267 6.80 -4.07 6.69
N GLY A 268 6.64 -3.32 5.60
CA GLY A 268 7.68 -2.48 5.05
C GLY A 268 7.18 -1.71 3.83
N VAL A 269 8.08 -0.96 3.20
CA VAL A 269 7.77 -0.12 2.04
C VAL A 269 7.85 -0.93 0.75
N SER A 270 6.70 -1.23 0.13
CA SER A 270 6.61 -1.98 -1.12
C SER A 270 6.40 -1.10 -2.37
N GLY A 271 6.60 0.22 -2.25
CA GLY A 271 6.34 1.20 -3.30
C GLY A 271 4.87 1.65 -3.38
N GLY A 272 4.61 2.68 -4.21
CA GLY A 272 3.27 3.21 -4.43
C GLY A 272 2.78 4.09 -3.27
N ARG A 273 1.97 3.54 -2.36
CA ARG A 273 1.32 4.26 -1.26
C ARG A 273 1.46 3.52 0.06
N ILE A 274 1.51 4.27 1.14
CA ILE A 274 1.40 3.79 2.52
C ILE A 274 0.13 4.35 3.18
N GLY A 275 -0.38 3.65 4.19
CA GLY A 275 -1.32 4.21 5.15
C GLY A 275 -0.71 4.31 6.55
N PRO A 276 -1.56 4.42 7.59
CA PRO A 276 -1.10 4.51 8.98
C PRO A 276 -0.53 3.19 9.51
N GLU A 277 -0.74 2.07 8.83
CA GLU A 277 -0.26 0.73 9.21
C GLU A 277 1.26 0.68 9.35
N LEU A 278 2.00 1.48 8.56
CA LEU A 278 3.45 1.46 8.61
C LEU A 278 3.92 2.05 9.95
N GLY A 279 3.51 3.27 10.29
CA GLY A 279 3.82 3.88 11.58
C GLY A 279 3.25 3.09 12.76
N PHE A 280 1.99 2.66 12.68
CA PHE A 280 1.32 1.89 13.73
C PHE A 280 2.05 0.58 14.01
N GLY A 281 2.31 -0.20 12.96
CA GLY A 281 2.94 -1.51 13.03
C GLY A 281 4.36 -1.48 13.59
N HIS A 282 5.14 -0.44 13.27
CA HIS A 282 6.45 -0.24 13.89
C HIS A 282 6.38 0.00 15.40
N VAL A 283 5.37 0.74 15.88
CA VAL A 283 5.23 1.00 17.32
C VAL A 283 4.83 -0.26 18.06
N VAL A 284 3.80 -0.98 17.59
CA VAL A 284 3.35 -2.20 18.27
C VAL A 284 4.37 -3.32 18.16
N GLY A 285 5.06 -3.48 17.02
CA GLY A 285 6.13 -4.47 16.87
C GLY A 285 7.35 -4.20 17.77
N ASN A 286 7.61 -2.93 18.14
CA ASN A 286 8.66 -2.63 19.12
C ASN A 286 8.23 -2.89 20.57
N HIS A 287 6.93 -3.05 20.82
CA HIS A 287 6.39 -3.17 22.17
C HIS A 287 6.16 -4.63 22.58
N TYR A 288 5.71 -5.47 21.65
CA TYR A 288 5.45 -6.89 21.90
C TYR A 288 6.65 -7.74 21.47
N ASP A 289 7.06 -8.67 22.33
CA ASP A 289 8.05 -9.70 21.98
C ASP A 289 7.45 -10.76 21.05
N GLU A 290 6.13 -10.97 21.14
CA GLU A 290 5.39 -11.84 20.23
C GLU A 290 5.25 -11.20 18.84
N PRO A 291 5.29 -12.00 17.74
CA PRO A 291 5.03 -11.47 16.42
C PRO A 291 3.63 -10.88 16.31
N VAL A 292 3.51 -9.88 15.45
CA VAL A 292 2.29 -9.08 15.28
C VAL A 292 1.70 -9.29 13.90
N LEU A 293 0.38 -9.47 13.84
CA LEU A 293 -0.41 -9.36 12.62
C LEU A 293 -1.16 -8.03 12.58
N ILE A 294 -0.85 -7.20 11.59
CA ILE A 294 -1.66 -6.04 11.21
C ILE A 294 -2.66 -6.49 10.14
N LEU A 295 -3.91 -6.71 10.55
CA LEU A 295 -5.01 -7.08 9.67
C LEU A 295 -5.81 -5.84 9.28
N LYS A 296 -5.62 -5.34 8.05
CA LYS A 296 -6.30 -4.13 7.57
C LYS A 296 -7.56 -4.46 6.78
N THR A 297 -8.70 -3.96 7.25
CA THR A 297 -10.05 -4.14 6.69
C THR A 297 -10.71 -2.77 6.45
N SER A 298 -10.28 -2.07 5.41
CA SER A 298 -10.70 -0.68 5.17
C SER A 298 -11.23 -0.47 3.75
N GLN A 299 -12.12 0.51 3.57
CA GLN A 299 -12.67 0.84 2.25
C GLN A 299 -13.02 2.33 2.14
N GLY A 300 -12.58 2.96 1.04
CA GLY A 300 -12.80 4.39 0.80
C GLY A 300 -14.27 4.79 0.58
N ASN A 301 -14.60 6.05 0.90
CA ASN A 301 -15.92 6.66 0.69
C ASN A 301 -17.05 5.92 1.44
N ARG A 302 -16.89 5.75 2.76
CA ARG A 302 -17.80 4.95 3.61
C ARG A 302 -18.10 5.66 4.92
N SER A 303 -19.38 5.76 5.24
CA SER A 303 -19.93 6.40 6.45
C SER A 303 -20.06 5.39 7.58
N LEU A 304 -19.85 5.82 8.82
CA LEU A 304 -20.16 5.00 10.00
C LEU A 304 -21.68 4.82 10.16
N SER A 305 -22.45 5.89 9.96
CA SER A 305 -23.90 5.89 10.17
C SER A 305 -24.71 5.26 9.04
N TRP A 306 -24.05 4.67 8.03
CA TRP A 306 -24.70 3.96 6.94
C TRP A 306 -23.91 2.72 6.49
N ASP A 307 -22.70 2.90 5.98
CA ASP A 307 -21.97 1.80 5.35
C ASP A 307 -21.38 0.83 6.36
N PHE A 308 -20.75 1.36 7.41
CA PHE A 308 -20.19 0.61 8.54
C PHE A 308 -21.17 0.47 9.71
N LEU A 309 -22.46 0.72 9.47
CA LEU A 309 -23.47 0.68 10.53
C LEU A 309 -23.45 -0.72 11.19
N PRO A 310 -23.16 -0.84 12.49
CA PRO A 310 -22.98 -2.16 13.08
C PRO A 310 -24.31 -2.94 13.20
N PRO A 311 -24.25 -4.29 13.25
CA PRO A 311 -25.41 -5.14 13.48
C PRO A 311 -26.25 -4.71 14.68
N GLY A 312 -27.58 -4.72 14.52
CA GLY A 312 -28.53 -4.34 15.57
C GLY A 312 -28.83 -2.84 15.68
N SER A 313 -28.19 -1.98 14.88
CA SER A 313 -28.55 -0.56 14.80
C SER A 313 -29.98 -0.39 14.25
N GLY A 314 -30.83 0.29 15.01
CA GLY A 314 -32.21 0.59 14.61
C GLY A 314 -32.34 1.85 13.76
N ARG A 315 -33.52 2.03 13.16
CA ARG A 315 -33.90 3.28 12.47
C ARG A 315 -33.83 4.47 13.42
N PHE A 316 -33.61 5.65 12.88
CA PHE A 316 -33.79 6.90 13.62
C PHE A 316 -34.39 7.99 12.74
N GLU A 317 -35.05 8.95 13.36
CA GLU A 317 -35.65 10.10 12.69
C GLU A 317 -34.77 11.33 12.86
N HIS A 318 -34.55 12.07 11.78
CA HIS A 318 -33.88 13.36 11.82
C HIS A 318 -34.24 14.17 10.56
N GLY A 319 -34.54 15.47 10.72
CA GLY A 319 -34.80 16.38 9.61
C GLY A 319 -35.96 15.94 8.69
N GLY A 320 -37.03 15.38 9.26
CA GLY A 320 -38.19 14.87 8.50
C GLY A 320 -37.96 13.53 7.79
N LYS A 321 -36.78 12.92 7.93
CA LYS A 321 -36.43 11.64 7.31
C LYS A 321 -36.28 10.53 8.33
N ILE A 322 -36.57 9.31 7.88
CA ILE A 322 -36.19 8.07 8.56
C ILE A 322 -34.90 7.58 7.93
N TYR A 323 -33.87 7.39 8.74
CA TYR A 323 -32.62 6.74 8.37
C TYR A 323 -32.72 5.24 8.65
N ALA A 324 -32.23 4.42 7.73
CA ALA A 324 -32.40 2.98 7.83
C ALA A 324 -31.58 2.37 8.97
N GLY A 325 -32.14 1.34 9.58
CA GLY A 325 -31.42 0.43 10.46
C GLY A 325 -30.54 -0.54 9.68
N TYR A 326 -29.73 -1.32 10.40
CA TYR A 326 -28.89 -2.36 9.84
C TYR A 326 -29.71 -3.33 8.94
N LYS A 327 -29.16 -3.68 7.76
CA LYS A 327 -29.80 -4.47 6.68
C LYS A 327 -30.96 -3.81 5.95
N GLU A 328 -31.33 -2.58 6.27
CA GLU A 328 -32.37 -1.86 5.54
C GLU A 328 -31.81 -1.01 4.39
N SER A 329 -32.71 -0.55 3.52
CA SER A 329 -32.39 0.23 2.33
C SER A 329 -33.58 1.13 1.93
N PRO A 330 -33.36 2.32 1.36
CA PRO A 330 -32.08 3.00 1.09
C PRO A 330 -31.56 3.72 2.34
N LEU A 331 -30.51 4.54 2.20
CA LEU A 331 -29.88 5.31 3.29
C LEU A 331 -30.89 6.01 4.20
N SER A 332 -31.85 6.71 3.59
CA SER A 332 -32.95 7.38 4.28
C SER A 332 -34.12 7.60 3.33
N TRP A 333 -35.32 7.81 3.87
CA TRP A 333 -36.52 8.19 3.13
C TRP A 333 -37.35 9.22 3.91
N GLU A 334 -38.25 9.92 3.24
CA GLU A 334 -39.15 10.88 3.90
C GLU A 334 -40.08 10.16 4.87
N LYS A 335 -40.31 10.74 6.04
CA LYS A 335 -41.22 10.18 7.05
C LYS A 335 -42.63 10.03 6.46
N GLY A 336 -43.23 8.87 6.70
CA GLY A 336 -44.56 8.53 6.18
C GLY A 336 -44.57 8.03 4.73
N THR A 337 -43.40 7.83 4.11
CA THR A 337 -43.29 7.22 2.78
C THR A 337 -42.72 5.80 2.84
N ASP A 338 -43.04 5.00 1.81
CA ASP A 338 -42.46 3.68 1.65
C ASP A 338 -41.10 3.77 0.93
N PRO A 339 -40.01 3.24 1.53
CA PRO A 339 -38.69 3.27 0.91
C PRO A 339 -38.62 2.37 -0.31
N LYS A 340 -37.89 2.82 -1.35
CA LYS A 340 -37.50 1.99 -2.49
C LYS A 340 -36.06 1.48 -2.28
N PRO A 341 -35.84 0.17 -2.13
CA PRO A 341 -34.50 -0.36 -1.94
C PRO A 341 -33.57 -0.06 -3.13
N ILE A 342 -32.29 0.09 -2.83
CA ILE A 342 -31.19 0.18 -3.80
C ILE A 342 -30.32 -1.07 -3.68
N ASN A 343 -29.37 -1.27 -4.59
CA ASN A 343 -28.40 -2.37 -4.49
C ASN A 343 -27.29 -2.06 -3.46
N TRP A 344 -27.70 -1.67 -2.26
CA TRP A 344 -26.87 -1.37 -1.09
C TRP A 344 -27.76 -1.41 0.15
N TYR A 345 -27.19 -1.64 1.33
CA TYR A 345 -27.94 -1.64 2.59
C TYR A 345 -27.07 -1.11 3.74
N ALA A 346 -27.72 -0.69 4.82
CA ALA A 346 -27.03 -0.20 6.01
C ALA A 346 -26.20 -1.32 6.65
N GLY A 347 -24.90 -1.10 6.81
CA GLY A 347 -23.96 -2.09 7.33
C GLY A 347 -23.33 -2.99 6.27
N LYS A 348 -23.57 -2.75 4.97
CA LYS A 348 -22.93 -3.55 3.93
C LYS A 348 -21.40 -3.55 4.02
N GLN A 349 -20.79 -2.39 4.30
CA GLN A 349 -19.34 -2.31 4.40
C GLN A 349 -18.81 -2.91 5.70
N TYR A 350 -19.59 -2.83 6.79
CA TYR A 350 -19.31 -3.57 8.00
C TYR A 350 -19.15 -5.07 7.68
N ASP A 351 -20.16 -5.64 7.03
CA ASP A 351 -20.18 -7.07 6.69
C ASP A 351 -19.03 -7.47 5.76
N ASP A 352 -18.78 -6.66 4.73
CA ASP A 352 -17.70 -6.94 3.77
C ASP A 352 -16.32 -6.87 4.47
N CYS A 353 -16.08 -5.88 5.33
CA CYS A 353 -14.79 -5.70 6.01
C CYS A 353 -14.55 -6.70 7.14
N PHE A 354 -15.48 -6.82 8.07
CA PHE A 354 -15.30 -7.67 9.25
C PHE A 354 -15.54 -9.15 8.93
N GLY A 355 -16.40 -9.45 7.95
CA GLY A 355 -16.49 -10.79 7.36
C GLY A 355 -15.19 -11.22 6.67
N ALA A 356 -14.51 -10.30 5.96
CA ALA A 356 -13.19 -10.61 5.39
C ALA A 356 -12.11 -10.82 6.48
N ALA A 357 -12.18 -10.11 7.60
CA ALA A 357 -11.30 -10.36 8.75
C ALA A 357 -11.55 -11.74 9.36
N HIS A 358 -12.81 -12.10 9.61
CA HIS A 358 -13.18 -13.44 10.07
C HIS A 358 -12.65 -14.52 9.13
N ASN A 359 -12.85 -14.37 7.82
CA ASN A 359 -12.34 -15.34 6.85
C ASN A 359 -10.82 -15.56 6.94
N VAL A 360 -10.03 -14.50 7.16
CA VAL A 360 -8.58 -14.63 7.35
C VAL A 360 -8.26 -15.39 8.64
N LEU A 361 -8.91 -15.02 9.74
CA LEU A 361 -8.64 -15.56 11.07
C LEU A 361 -9.14 -17.00 11.23
N ASP A 362 -10.31 -17.34 10.68
CA ASP A 362 -10.85 -18.71 10.65
C ASP A 362 -9.97 -19.66 9.82
N ASN A 363 -9.15 -19.11 8.91
CA ASN A 363 -8.20 -19.84 8.08
C ASN A 363 -6.74 -19.51 8.43
N PHE A 364 -6.46 -19.11 9.68
CA PHE A 364 -5.16 -18.56 10.10
C PHE A 364 -3.95 -19.36 9.62
N ASP A 365 -3.90 -20.67 9.89
CA ASP A 365 -2.79 -21.55 9.51
C ASP A 365 -2.56 -21.65 7.99
N LYS A 366 -3.62 -21.49 7.20
CA LYS A 366 -3.55 -21.51 5.74
C LYS A 366 -3.08 -20.16 5.20
N GLU A 367 -3.54 -19.07 5.80
CA GLU A 367 -3.15 -17.71 5.44
C GLU A 367 -1.71 -17.39 5.86
N PHE A 368 -1.26 -17.95 6.98
CA PHE A 368 0.06 -17.73 7.58
C PHE A 368 0.79 -19.05 7.89
N PRO A 369 1.23 -19.82 6.87
CA PRO A 369 1.86 -21.13 7.09
C PRO A 369 3.12 -21.09 7.97
N HIS A 370 3.83 -19.96 8.00
CA HIS A 370 5.02 -19.74 8.84
C HIS A 370 4.69 -19.60 10.34
N TRP A 371 3.42 -19.38 10.71
CA TRP A 371 2.92 -19.35 12.09
C TRP A 371 1.96 -20.49 12.41
N LYS A 372 1.90 -21.50 11.55
CA LYS A 372 0.98 -22.64 11.66
C LYS A 372 1.02 -23.25 13.06
N GLY A 373 -0.15 -23.42 13.68
CA GLY A 373 -0.32 -24.06 14.98
C GLY A 373 -0.17 -23.15 16.20
N ARG A 374 0.28 -21.89 16.04
CA ARG A 374 0.45 -20.95 17.16
C ARG A 374 -0.85 -20.29 17.62
N GLY A 375 -1.84 -20.22 16.74
CA GLY A 375 -3.07 -19.45 16.98
C GLY A 375 -2.81 -17.95 17.08
N TYR A 376 -3.82 -17.20 17.55
CA TYR A 376 -3.77 -15.75 17.63
C TYR A 376 -4.61 -15.21 18.79
N GLU A 377 -4.34 -13.96 19.16
CA GLU A 377 -5.10 -13.18 20.14
C GLU A 377 -5.40 -11.79 19.55
N ILE A 378 -6.66 -11.35 19.67
CA ILE A 378 -7.05 -9.99 19.25
C ILE A 378 -6.64 -9.01 20.36
N GLU A 379 -5.57 -8.28 20.12
CA GLU A 379 -5.01 -7.33 21.08
C GLU A 379 -5.70 -5.95 20.99
N GLY A 380 -6.13 -5.55 19.78
CA GLY A 380 -6.84 -4.29 19.64
C GLY A 380 -7.32 -3.92 18.24
N PHE A 381 -8.01 -2.79 18.19
CA PHE A 381 -8.63 -2.22 17.00
C PHE A 381 -8.18 -0.78 16.82
N ALA A 382 -7.91 -0.40 15.57
CA ALA A 382 -7.59 0.96 15.20
C ALA A 382 -8.59 1.45 14.15
N TRP A 383 -9.20 2.60 14.41
CA TRP A 383 -10.26 3.18 13.60
C TRP A 383 -9.85 4.57 13.10
N TRP A 384 -9.83 4.76 11.77
CA TRP A 384 -9.64 6.08 11.18
C TRP A 384 -10.68 6.37 10.11
N GLN A 385 -11.72 7.10 10.51
CA GLN A 385 -12.87 7.42 9.68
C GLN A 385 -13.54 8.71 10.17
N GLY A 386 -14.46 9.27 9.38
CA GLY A 386 -15.35 10.35 9.79
C GLY A 386 -15.76 11.26 8.64
N ASP A 387 -14.93 11.34 7.59
CA ASP A 387 -15.16 12.31 6.51
C ASP A 387 -16.47 12.08 5.79
N LYS A 388 -16.86 10.81 5.56
CA LYS A 388 -18.09 10.54 4.82
C LYS A 388 -19.35 10.95 5.59
N ASP A 389 -19.33 10.87 6.92
CA ASP A 389 -20.47 11.27 7.77
C ASP A 389 -20.65 12.79 7.76
N ARG A 390 -19.61 13.58 7.48
CA ARG A 390 -19.69 15.06 7.50
C ARG A 390 -20.62 15.64 6.43
N TYR A 391 -20.88 14.90 5.36
CA TYR A 391 -21.75 15.35 4.26
C TYR A 391 -23.24 15.06 4.51
N ASN A 392 -23.60 14.51 5.67
CA ASN A 392 -24.98 14.23 6.05
C ASN A 392 -25.17 14.54 7.54
N GLU A 393 -26.02 15.51 7.87
CA GLU A 393 -26.26 15.92 9.25
C GLU A 393 -26.79 14.79 10.13
N GLY A 394 -27.74 13.99 9.62
CA GLY A 394 -28.27 12.81 10.31
C GLY A 394 -27.18 11.79 10.64
N HIS A 395 -26.17 11.65 9.79
CA HIS A 395 -25.02 10.78 10.05
C HIS A 395 -24.09 11.36 11.13
N ALA A 396 -23.83 12.67 11.07
CA ALA A 396 -22.96 13.36 12.02
C ALA A 396 -23.57 13.35 13.44
N VAL A 397 -24.86 13.63 13.59
CA VAL A 397 -25.53 13.62 14.90
C VAL A 397 -25.60 12.22 15.53
N GLN A 398 -25.55 11.15 14.74
CA GLN A 398 -25.53 9.78 15.24
C GLN A 398 -24.12 9.20 15.44
N TYR A 399 -23.08 9.96 15.10
CA TYR A 399 -21.72 9.44 15.03
C TYR A 399 -21.24 8.86 16.37
N GLU A 400 -21.47 9.57 17.48
CA GLU A 400 -21.11 9.13 18.84
C GLU A 400 -21.75 7.79 19.19
N LYS A 401 -23.08 7.70 19.06
CA LYS A 401 -23.84 6.48 19.35
C LYS A 401 -23.36 5.31 18.50
N ASN A 402 -23.16 5.53 17.20
CA ASN A 402 -22.72 4.48 16.29
C ASN A 402 -21.27 4.05 16.54
N LEU A 403 -20.40 4.96 16.97
CA LEU A 403 -19.00 4.63 17.31
C LEU A 403 -18.91 3.79 18.58
N VAL A 404 -19.67 4.15 19.63
CA VAL A 404 -19.77 3.34 20.85
C VAL A 404 -20.32 1.94 20.53
N HIS A 405 -21.38 1.87 19.72
CA HIS A 405 -21.97 0.60 19.29
C HIS A 405 -21.00 -0.26 18.46
N LEU A 406 -20.20 0.37 17.60
CA LEU A 406 -19.16 -0.30 16.81
C LEU A 406 -18.10 -0.91 17.74
N ILE A 407 -17.55 -0.13 18.67
CA ILE A 407 -16.52 -0.60 19.62
C ILE A 407 -17.00 -1.85 20.38
N ASN A 408 -18.19 -1.78 20.95
CA ASN A 408 -18.77 -2.88 21.72
C ASN A 408 -19.13 -4.10 20.85
N THR A 409 -19.52 -3.87 19.60
CA THR A 409 -19.84 -4.96 18.68
C THR A 409 -18.58 -5.69 18.22
N LEU A 410 -17.52 -4.98 17.87
CA LEU A 410 -16.25 -5.59 17.46
C LEU A 410 -15.64 -6.43 18.58
N ARG A 411 -15.60 -5.91 19.81
CA ARG A 411 -15.15 -6.69 20.99
C ARG A 411 -15.96 -7.98 21.18
N ARG A 412 -17.27 -7.92 21.01
CA ARG A 412 -18.16 -9.08 21.17
C ARG A 412 -17.97 -10.11 20.06
N GLU A 413 -17.97 -9.70 18.78
CA GLU A 413 -17.95 -10.64 17.65
C GLU A 413 -16.59 -11.33 17.50
N PHE A 414 -15.50 -10.60 17.80
CA PHE A 414 -14.15 -11.16 17.82
C PHE A 414 -13.81 -11.84 19.15
N LYS A 415 -14.77 -11.95 20.09
CA LYS A 415 -14.63 -12.60 21.41
C LYS A 415 -13.45 -12.04 22.21
N ALA A 416 -13.25 -10.73 22.14
CA ALA A 416 -12.15 -10.01 22.76
C ALA A 416 -12.69 -8.82 23.57
N PRO A 417 -13.33 -9.08 24.74
CA PRO A 417 -13.98 -8.04 25.55
C PRO A 417 -13.00 -6.95 26.01
N ASP A 418 -11.74 -7.32 26.22
CA ASP A 418 -10.70 -6.44 26.76
C ASP A 418 -9.81 -5.83 25.68
N ALA A 419 -10.07 -6.12 24.39
CA ALA A 419 -9.28 -5.60 23.29
C ALA A 419 -9.27 -4.06 23.28
N LYS A 420 -8.07 -3.50 23.12
CA LYS A 420 -7.83 -2.06 23.09
C LYS A 420 -8.45 -1.41 21.87
N PHE A 421 -8.88 -0.16 22.00
CA PHE A 421 -9.47 0.56 20.87
C PHE A 421 -8.88 1.96 20.73
N VAL A 422 -8.36 2.28 19.54
CA VAL A 422 -7.81 3.60 19.23
C VAL A 422 -8.57 4.23 18.06
N VAL A 423 -9.07 5.44 18.28
CA VAL A 423 -9.70 6.28 17.27
C VAL A 423 -8.73 7.38 16.83
N ALA A 424 -8.67 7.68 15.55
CA ALA A 424 -8.00 8.87 15.03
C ALA A 424 -9.04 9.86 14.48
N THR A 425 -8.91 11.13 14.86
CA THR A 425 -9.77 12.20 14.31
C THR A 425 -9.42 12.53 12.85
N LEU A 426 -10.13 13.48 12.24
CA LEU A 426 -9.79 14.00 10.91
C LEU A 426 -8.77 15.14 11.01
N GLY A 427 -7.64 15.01 10.31
CA GLY A 427 -6.54 15.98 10.36
C GLY A 427 -6.89 17.40 9.91
N GLN A 428 -7.96 17.60 9.15
CA GLN A 428 -8.39 18.94 8.74
C GLN A 428 -9.15 19.72 9.82
N THR A 429 -9.61 19.07 10.88
CA THR A 429 -10.59 19.66 11.82
C THR A 429 -9.90 20.21 13.07
N ALA A 430 -9.81 21.53 13.17
CA ALA A 430 -9.27 22.24 14.33
C ALA A 430 -10.29 22.29 15.49
N LYS A 431 -9.89 22.02 16.74
CA LYS A 431 -10.81 22.02 17.90
C LYS A 431 -11.49 23.36 18.12
N ASP A 432 -10.72 24.43 17.97
CA ASP A 432 -11.16 25.77 18.37
C ASP A 432 -12.01 26.48 17.31
N SER A 433 -12.07 25.92 16.10
CA SER A 433 -12.80 26.52 14.97
C SER A 433 -13.69 25.53 14.20
N ALA A 434 -13.85 24.30 14.71
CA ALA A 434 -14.75 23.33 14.08
C ALA A 434 -16.20 23.78 14.25
N GLU A 435 -17.00 23.62 13.20
CA GLU A 435 -18.42 23.94 13.20
C GLU A 435 -19.25 22.84 12.51
N GLY A 436 -20.57 22.89 12.70
CA GLY A 436 -21.52 21.99 12.06
C GLY A 436 -21.17 20.51 12.21
N ASN A 437 -21.32 19.75 11.13
CA ASN A 437 -21.11 18.30 11.12
C ASN A 437 -19.68 17.89 11.50
N GLU A 438 -18.67 18.68 11.13
CA GLU A 438 -17.27 18.36 11.48
C GLU A 438 -17.03 18.48 12.98
N LYS A 439 -17.65 19.48 13.63
CA LYS A 439 -17.62 19.61 15.10
C LYS A 439 -18.33 18.44 15.77
N LEU A 440 -19.52 18.07 15.31
CA LEU A 440 -20.28 16.94 15.88
C LEU A 440 -19.46 15.65 15.84
N ILE A 441 -18.80 15.38 14.72
CA ILE A 441 -17.96 14.18 14.55
C ILE A 441 -16.69 14.26 15.40
N LEU A 442 -16.02 15.42 15.44
CA LEU A 442 -14.83 15.61 16.27
C LEU A 442 -15.15 15.42 17.75
N ASP A 443 -16.22 16.04 18.24
CA ASP A 443 -16.65 15.94 19.64
C ASP A 443 -17.00 14.48 19.98
N ALA A 444 -17.74 13.80 19.10
CA ALA A 444 -18.06 12.38 19.23
C ALA A 444 -16.80 11.50 19.32
N GLN A 445 -15.80 11.75 18.48
CA GLN A 445 -14.53 11.01 18.51
C GLN A 445 -13.74 11.28 19.78
N LEU A 446 -13.69 12.52 20.26
CA LEU A 446 -12.95 12.87 21.48
C LEU A 446 -13.63 12.31 22.73
N VAL A 447 -14.95 12.31 22.77
CA VAL A 447 -15.70 11.94 23.98
C VAL A 447 -15.77 10.43 24.22
N VAL A 448 -15.56 9.59 23.21
CA VAL A 448 -15.46 8.12 23.41
C VAL A 448 -14.14 7.69 24.06
N ALA A 449 -13.13 8.56 24.13
CA ALA A 449 -11.89 8.23 24.82
C ALA A 449 -12.17 8.01 26.31
N GLY A 450 -11.56 6.98 26.91
CA GLY A 450 -11.81 6.60 28.30
C GLY A 450 -11.45 7.68 29.32
N ASN A 451 -10.53 8.59 28.98
CA ASN A 451 -10.16 9.72 29.82
C ASN A 451 -11.20 10.86 29.82
N SER A 452 -12.20 10.83 28.92
CA SER A 452 -13.31 11.79 28.94
C SER A 452 -14.24 11.57 30.14
N GLY A 453 -14.29 10.35 30.67
CA GLY A 453 -15.19 9.95 31.75
C GLY A 453 -16.66 9.74 31.33
N ARG A 454 -17.04 9.94 30.06
CA ARG A 454 -18.42 9.79 29.60
C ARG A 454 -18.89 8.33 29.53
N TYR A 455 -17.98 7.43 29.17
CA TYR A 455 -18.21 5.99 29.07
C TYR A 455 -17.30 5.26 30.06
N PRO A 456 -17.79 4.96 31.29
CA PRO A 456 -16.98 4.30 32.31
C PRO A 456 -16.36 2.97 31.85
N GLU A 457 -17.05 2.23 30.98
CA GLU A 457 -16.59 0.98 30.38
C GLU A 457 -15.36 1.14 29.46
N PHE A 458 -15.05 2.36 29.04
CA PHE A 458 -13.93 2.67 28.16
C PHE A 458 -12.70 3.19 28.91
N LYS A 459 -12.80 3.38 30.23
CA LYS A 459 -11.72 3.91 31.07
C LYS A 459 -10.45 3.05 30.92
N GLY A 460 -9.36 3.69 30.50
CA GLY A 460 -8.06 3.04 30.34
C GLY A 460 -7.91 2.12 29.12
N ASN A 461 -9.00 1.81 28.40
CA ASN A 461 -9.01 0.82 27.31
C ASN A 461 -9.52 1.38 25.95
N VAL A 462 -9.92 2.64 25.88
CA VAL A 462 -10.20 3.36 24.62
C VAL A 462 -9.48 4.70 24.62
N ALA A 463 -8.81 5.04 23.52
CA ALA A 463 -8.15 6.33 23.33
C ALA A 463 -8.53 6.97 22.00
N THR A 464 -8.46 8.31 21.97
CA THR A 464 -8.60 9.09 20.74
C THR A 464 -7.35 9.92 20.51
N VAL A 465 -6.75 9.76 19.33
CA VAL A 465 -5.65 10.59 18.84
C VAL A 465 -6.21 11.79 18.12
N TYR A 466 -5.93 12.98 18.63
CA TYR A 466 -6.24 14.23 17.95
C TYR A 466 -5.20 14.52 16.86
N THR A 467 -5.60 14.39 15.60
CA THR A 467 -4.70 14.32 14.45
C THR A 467 -4.43 15.66 13.76
N HIS A 468 -5.16 16.73 14.10
CA HIS A 468 -4.98 18.03 13.43
C HIS A 468 -3.53 18.54 13.48
N PRO A 469 -2.82 18.49 14.63
CA PRO A 469 -1.43 18.95 14.70
C PRO A 469 -0.43 18.04 13.97
N LEU A 470 -0.83 16.80 13.65
CA LEU A 470 0.00 15.83 12.94
C LEU A 470 -0.16 15.95 11.42
N SER A 471 -1.25 16.56 10.97
CA SER A 471 -1.57 16.73 9.57
C SER A 471 -0.70 17.80 8.93
N GLN A 472 -0.03 17.47 7.82
CA GLN A 472 0.74 18.41 7.02
C GLN A 472 -0.12 19.23 6.03
N GLY A 473 -1.39 19.45 6.37
CA GLY A 473 -2.39 20.11 5.54
C GLY A 473 -3.14 19.17 4.58
N GLY A 474 -3.99 19.77 3.74
CA GLY A 474 -4.99 19.05 2.96
C GLY A 474 -6.13 18.50 3.82
N ALA A 475 -7.04 17.75 3.22
CA ALA A 475 -8.21 17.21 3.90
C ALA A 475 -8.38 15.71 3.62
N SER A 476 -9.18 15.03 4.44
CA SER A 476 -9.44 13.59 4.28
C SER A 476 -9.99 13.23 2.88
N ASN A 477 -10.88 14.05 2.31
CA ASN A 477 -11.41 13.83 0.97
C ASN A 477 -10.38 13.99 -0.17
N SER A 478 -9.32 14.78 0.04
CA SER A 478 -8.15 14.88 -0.84
C SER A 478 -7.02 13.94 -0.43
N HIS A 479 -7.27 13.10 0.58
CA HIS A 479 -6.30 12.18 1.18
C HIS A 479 -5.03 12.88 1.68
N TYR A 480 -5.18 14.07 2.25
CA TYR A 480 -4.07 14.92 2.72
C TYR A 480 -3.04 15.19 1.61
N ASN A 481 -3.53 15.32 0.37
CA ASN A 481 -2.74 15.49 -0.86
C ASN A 481 -1.70 14.39 -1.12
N GLY A 482 -1.87 13.24 -0.47
CA GLY A 482 -0.92 12.13 -0.48
C GLY A 482 0.37 12.41 0.30
N ASN A 483 0.35 13.34 1.27
CA ASN A 483 1.49 13.62 2.13
C ASN A 483 1.76 12.42 3.06
N ALA A 484 2.88 11.74 2.87
CA ALA A 484 3.28 10.55 3.62
C ALA A 484 3.54 10.83 5.10
N GLN A 485 3.99 12.04 5.46
CA GLN A 485 4.24 12.41 6.85
C GLN A 485 2.95 12.38 7.67
N THR A 486 1.83 12.88 7.13
CA THR A 486 0.53 12.79 7.82
C THR A 486 0.17 11.35 8.17
N TYR A 487 0.35 10.39 7.25
CA TYR A 487 0.04 8.98 7.51
C TYR A 487 1.01 8.35 8.50
N MET A 488 2.31 8.64 8.39
CA MET A 488 3.33 8.15 9.32
C MET A 488 3.08 8.67 10.73
N ASP A 489 2.92 9.98 10.91
CA ASP A 489 2.76 10.61 12.21
C ASP A 489 1.44 10.20 12.88
N VAL A 490 0.34 10.11 12.12
CA VAL A 490 -0.92 9.57 12.65
C VAL A 490 -0.78 8.10 13.03
N GLY A 491 -0.17 7.27 12.18
CA GLY A 491 0.07 5.86 12.49
C GLY A 491 0.92 5.66 13.75
N LEU A 492 2.01 6.42 13.88
CA LEU A 492 2.88 6.41 15.06
C LEU A 492 2.11 6.85 16.31
N ALA A 493 1.31 7.91 16.22
CA ALA A 493 0.51 8.39 17.35
C ALA A 493 -0.58 7.38 17.75
N MET A 494 -1.25 6.74 16.79
CA MET A 494 -2.21 5.67 17.06
C MET A 494 -1.54 4.46 17.70
N GLY A 495 -0.36 4.06 17.22
CA GLY A 495 0.41 2.96 17.82
C GLY A 495 0.84 3.28 19.24
N LYS A 496 1.30 4.51 19.51
CA LYS A 496 1.68 4.97 20.86
C LYS A 496 0.48 4.98 21.80
N ALA A 497 -0.67 5.46 21.33
CA ALA A 497 -1.91 5.40 22.10
C ALA A 497 -2.30 3.94 22.38
N MET A 498 -2.19 3.05 21.40
CA MET A 498 -2.53 1.64 21.54
C MET A 498 -1.70 0.95 22.63
N VAL A 499 -0.38 1.12 22.61
CA VAL A 499 0.50 0.49 23.62
C VAL A 499 0.44 1.16 25.00
N GLY A 500 -0.08 2.39 25.07
CA GLY A 500 -0.30 3.11 26.33
C GLY A 500 -1.64 2.82 26.99
N LEU A 501 -2.54 2.09 26.34
CA LEU A 501 -3.78 1.61 26.93
C LEU A 501 -3.48 0.40 27.83
N ASN A 502 -4.22 0.30 28.92
CA ASN A 502 -4.14 -0.87 29.81
C ASN A 502 -5.08 -1.94 29.27
N SER A 503 -4.63 -3.18 29.27
CA SER A 503 -5.58 -4.29 29.32
C SER A 503 -6.21 -4.24 30.71
N PRO A 504 -7.56 -4.11 30.82
CA PRO A 504 -8.25 -3.91 32.10
C PRO A 504 -7.97 -4.99 33.14
#